data_AF-A0A656KH63-F1
#
_entry.id   AF-A0A656KH63-F1
#
_cell.length_a   1.000
_cell.length_b   1.000
_cell.length_c   1.000
_cell.angle_alpha   90.00
_cell.angle_beta   90.00
_cell.angle_gamma   90.00
#
_symmetry.space_group_name_H-M   'P 1'
#
loop_
_entity.id
_entity.type
_entity.pdbx_description
1 polymer ?
#
loop_
_entity_poly.entity_id
_entity_poly.type
_entity_poly.pdbx_seq_one_letter_code
_entity_poly.pdbx_strand_id
1 'polypeptide(L)'
;MRLLTLIFMAFWRTNLALEIQPKVFSETMQGNSVPIFDDSFGMNCDSPSTYGRKHIRLMANLARKNRGEYPCHIVPLWNPKYPTLTFYTYPLGRRMLMADGHKVTDYLILNSEWFAVDGVMHIVGNQVDTIKFCSLLLL
;
A
#
# COMPACT_ATOMS: atom_id res chain seq x y z
N MET A 1 32.69 2.29 -35.38
CA MET A 1 31.36 1.64 -35.31
C MET A 1 30.97 1.37 -33.85
N ARG A 2 30.70 2.39 -33.02
CA ARG A 2 30.36 2.23 -31.58
C ARG A 2 29.25 3.17 -31.08
N LEU A 3 28.51 3.83 -31.99
CA LEU A 3 27.49 4.82 -31.62
C LEU A 3 26.05 4.26 -31.64
N LEU A 4 25.81 3.17 -32.40
CA LEU A 4 24.46 2.62 -32.61
C LEU A 4 23.95 1.73 -31.46
N THR A 5 24.84 1.18 -30.62
CA THR A 5 24.45 0.30 -29.51
C THR A 5 23.92 1.04 -28.29
N LEU A 6 24.25 2.33 -28.12
CA LEU A 6 23.77 3.14 -26.99
C LEU A 6 22.32 3.62 -27.18
N ILE A 7 21.88 3.83 -28.43
CA ILE A 7 20.52 4.28 -28.73
C ILE A 7 19.49 3.17 -28.44
N PHE A 8 19.84 1.90 -28.71
CA PHE A 8 18.95 0.77 -28.41
C PHE A 8 18.76 0.52 -26.91
N MET A 9 19.80 0.70 -26.09
CA MET A 9 19.66 0.57 -24.63
C MET A 9 18.89 1.73 -23.99
N ALA A 10 19.02 2.95 -24.54
CA ALA A 10 18.23 4.10 -24.09
C ALA A 10 16.74 3.90 -24.43
N PHE A 11 16.42 3.43 -25.64
CA PHE A 11 15.05 3.19 -26.08
C PHE A 11 14.36 2.06 -25.30
N TRP A 12 15.12 1.05 -24.85
CA TRP A 12 14.59 -0.02 -24.00
C TRP A 12 14.38 0.40 -22.54
N ARG A 13 15.16 1.35 -22.02
CA ARG A 13 14.93 1.88 -20.66
C ARG A 13 13.78 2.89 -20.60
N THR A 14 13.53 3.64 -21.67
CA THR A 14 12.42 4.61 -21.71
C THR A 14 11.06 3.96 -21.90
N ASN A 15 10.99 2.78 -22.54
CA ASN A 15 9.72 2.03 -22.69
C ASN A 15 9.38 1.16 -21.47
N LEU A 16 10.28 0.99 -20.49
CA LEU A 16 9.90 0.34 -19.21
C LEU A 16 9.23 1.33 -18.24
N ALA A 17 9.37 2.63 -18.50
CA ALA A 17 8.50 3.67 -17.97
C ALA A 17 7.23 3.79 -18.84
N LEU A 18 6.78 2.65 -19.43
CA LEU A 18 5.45 2.51 -20.01
C LEU A 18 4.47 3.00 -18.94
N GLU A 19 3.92 4.18 -19.19
CA GLU A 19 2.74 4.78 -18.59
C GLU A 19 2.06 3.85 -17.58
N ILE A 20 2.58 3.81 -16.34
CA ILE A 20 1.74 3.44 -15.21
C ILE A 20 0.82 4.63 -15.09
N GLN A 21 -0.24 4.65 -15.89
CA GLN A 21 -1.32 5.57 -15.65
C GLN A 21 -1.78 5.25 -14.23
N PRO A 22 -1.70 6.21 -13.31
CA PRO A 22 -2.32 6.06 -12.01
C PRO A 22 -3.83 6.09 -12.25
N LYS A 23 -4.39 5.01 -12.81
CA LYS A 23 -5.82 4.76 -12.70
C LYS A 23 -6.04 4.60 -11.22
N VAL A 24 -6.51 5.67 -10.60
CA VAL A 24 -7.19 5.64 -9.31
C VAL A 24 -8.30 4.62 -9.50
N PHE A 25 -8.05 3.38 -9.09
CA PHE A 25 -9.06 2.34 -9.20
C PHE A 25 -10.20 2.78 -8.27
N SER A 26 -11.36 3.08 -8.85
CA SER A 26 -12.58 3.50 -8.15
C SER A 26 -13.33 2.34 -7.49
N GLU A 27 -12.77 1.13 -7.56
CA GLU A 27 -13.41 -0.13 -7.14
C GLU A 27 -12.47 -0.92 -6.23
N THR A 28 -12.33 -0.48 -4.99
CA THR A 28 -11.35 -1.02 -4.04
C THR A 28 -12.00 -1.27 -2.67
N MET A 29 -11.28 -1.77 -1.65
CA MET A 29 -11.92 -2.01 -0.35
C MET A 29 -12.34 -0.71 0.34
N GLN A 30 -11.62 0.40 0.12
CA GLN A 30 -11.96 1.72 0.66
C GLN A 30 -12.58 2.67 -0.38
N GLY A 31 -12.81 2.20 -1.61
CA GLY A 31 -13.50 2.93 -2.66
C GLY A 31 -12.59 3.70 -3.64
N ASN A 32 -11.37 4.11 -3.26
CA ASN A 32 -10.40 4.70 -4.18
C ASN A 32 -8.96 4.30 -3.80
N SER A 33 -8.20 3.78 -4.77
CA SER A 33 -6.76 3.54 -4.60
C SER A 33 -5.92 4.74 -5.01
N VAL A 34 -4.95 5.10 -4.19
CA VAL A 34 -4.01 6.19 -4.44
C VAL A 34 -2.66 5.64 -4.90
N PRO A 35 -2.06 6.15 -5.98
CA PRO A 35 -0.74 5.72 -6.42
C PRO A 35 0.32 5.95 -5.34
N ILE A 36 1.22 5.01 -5.12
CA ILE A 36 2.28 5.15 -4.08
C ILE A 36 3.21 6.36 -4.35
N PHE A 37 3.33 6.76 -5.61
CA PHE A 37 4.17 7.89 -6.04
C PHE A 37 3.44 9.23 -5.95
N ASP A 38 2.14 9.24 -5.66
CA ASP A 38 1.42 10.46 -5.38
C ASP A 38 1.99 11.09 -4.09
N ASP A 39 2.24 12.40 -4.15
CA ASP A 39 2.83 13.16 -3.06
C ASP A 39 1.77 13.90 -2.23
N SER A 40 0.49 13.88 -2.61
CA SER A 40 -0.58 14.64 -1.95
C SER A 40 -1.40 13.84 -0.93
N PHE A 41 -0.89 12.70 -0.44
CA PHE A 41 -1.67 11.86 0.49
C PHE A 41 -0.93 11.37 1.74
N GLY A 42 -1.71 11.22 2.81
CA GLY A 42 -1.35 10.51 4.04
C GLY A 42 -2.55 9.71 4.55
N MET A 43 -2.40 9.07 5.70
CA MET A 43 -3.43 8.22 6.30
C MET A 43 -3.55 8.50 7.80
N ASN A 44 -4.77 8.64 8.30
CA ASN A 44 -5.06 8.84 9.72
C ASN A 44 -5.88 7.67 10.28
N CYS A 45 -5.33 6.94 11.25
CA CYS A 45 -5.89 5.69 11.76
C CYS A 45 -6.51 5.83 13.16
N ASP A 46 -7.08 7.00 13.45
CA ASP A 46 -7.40 7.45 14.81
C ASP A 46 -6.16 7.48 15.73
N SER A 47 -6.27 8.14 16.88
CA SER A 47 -5.13 8.27 17.80
C SER A 47 -4.62 6.88 18.23
N PRO A 48 -3.30 6.60 18.17
CA PRO A 48 -2.19 7.56 18.03
C PRO A 48 -1.53 7.65 16.64
N SER A 49 -2.09 7.01 15.60
CA SER A 49 -1.37 6.79 14.34
C SER A 49 -1.80 7.71 13.21
N THR A 50 -0.89 8.60 12.81
CA THR A 50 -0.95 9.30 11.53
C THR A 50 0.29 8.97 10.70
N TYR A 51 0.07 8.54 9.46
CA TYR A 51 1.13 8.12 8.54
C TYR A 51 1.23 9.08 7.36
N GLY A 52 2.32 9.84 7.30
CA GLY A 52 2.62 10.68 6.15
C GLY A 52 3.12 9.88 4.94
N ARG A 53 3.05 10.50 3.75
CA ARG A 53 3.47 9.90 2.47
C ARG A 53 4.81 9.17 2.49
N LYS A 54 5.83 9.75 3.15
CA LYS A 54 7.18 9.20 3.19
C LYS A 54 7.20 7.84 3.88
N HIS A 55 6.43 7.70 4.95
CA HIS A 55 6.30 6.44 5.69
C HIS A 55 5.55 5.41 4.87
N ILE A 56 4.42 5.78 4.27
CA ILE A 56 3.63 4.89 3.42
C ILE A 56 4.48 4.34 2.26
N ARG A 57 5.24 5.21 1.58
CA ARG A 57 6.14 4.81 0.48
C ARG A 57 7.26 3.87 0.95
N LEU A 58 7.85 4.16 2.11
CA LEU A 58 8.85 3.27 2.72
C LEU A 58 8.26 1.88 2.98
N MET A 59 7.09 1.82 3.61
CA MET A 59 6.44 0.55 3.96
C MET A 59 5.99 -0.23 2.71
N ALA A 60 5.49 0.43 1.68
CA ALA A 60 5.16 -0.21 0.41
C ALA A 60 6.39 -0.83 -0.27
N ASN A 61 7.53 -0.12 -0.25
CA ASN A 61 8.79 -0.65 -0.78
C ASN A 61 9.31 -1.85 0.02
N LEU A 62 9.21 -1.80 1.35
CA LEU A 62 9.54 -2.95 2.21
C LEU A 62 8.63 -4.13 1.91
N ALA A 63 7.33 -3.91 1.73
CA ALA A 63 6.38 -4.95 1.39
C ALA A 63 6.72 -5.63 0.05
N ARG A 64 7.08 -4.85 -0.98
CA ARG A 64 7.53 -5.37 -2.28
C ARG A 64 8.79 -6.22 -2.15
N LYS A 65 9.76 -5.80 -1.34
CA LYS A 65 10.97 -6.59 -1.07
C LYS A 65 10.62 -7.90 -0.35
N ASN A 66 9.80 -7.81 0.69
CA ASN A 66 9.39 -8.96 1.50
C ASN A 66 8.48 -9.94 0.75
N ARG A 67 7.81 -9.52 -0.34
CA ARG A 67 7.06 -10.43 -1.22
C ARG A 67 7.92 -11.57 -1.76
N GLY A 68 9.20 -11.31 -2.04
CA GLY A 68 10.14 -12.35 -2.46
C GLY A 68 10.79 -13.08 -1.28
N GLU A 69 11.25 -12.33 -0.29
CA GLU A 69 12.14 -12.85 0.77
C GLU A 69 11.38 -13.43 1.98
N TYR A 70 10.24 -12.86 2.34
CA TYR A 70 9.47 -13.19 3.56
C TYR A 70 7.95 -13.12 3.32
N PRO A 71 7.40 -13.99 2.46
CA PRO A 71 6.00 -13.91 2.02
C PRO A 71 4.98 -14.10 3.16
N CYS A 72 5.38 -14.72 4.28
CA CYS A 72 4.51 -14.91 5.45
C CYS A 72 4.05 -13.61 6.13
N HIS A 73 4.71 -12.47 5.86
CA HIS A 73 4.29 -11.16 6.36
C HIS A 73 3.20 -10.48 5.53
N ILE A 74 2.78 -11.12 4.44
CA ILE A 74 1.78 -10.60 3.51
C ILE A 74 0.54 -11.46 3.63
N VAL A 75 -0.59 -10.83 3.98
CA VAL A 75 -1.88 -11.53 4.06
C VAL A 75 -2.76 -11.07 2.91
N PRO A 76 -3.20 -11.98 2.02
CA PRO A 76 -4.15 -11.64 0.96
C PRO A 76 -5.53 -11.36 1.54
N LEU A 77 -6.21 -10.36 0.99
CA LEU A 77 -7.61 -10.02 1.26
C LEU A 77 -8.40 -10.06 -0.05
N TRP A 78 -9.63 -10.53 0.03
CA TRP A 78 -10.55 -10.58 -1.11
C TRP A 78 -11.61 -9.50 -0.97
N ASN A 79 -11.92 -8.81 -2.07
CA ASN A 79 -13.02 -7.85 -2.08
C ASN A 79 -14.35 -8.61 -2.25
N PRO A 80 -15.29 -8.54 -1.29
CA PRO A 80 -16.54 -9.29 -1.36
C PRO A 80 -17.44 -8.85 -2.51
N LYS A 81 -17.33 -7.59 -2.96
CA LYS A 81 -18.07 -7.06 -4.11
C LYS A 81 -17.43 -7.46 -5.45
N TYR A 82 -16.11 -7.64 -5.47
CA TYR A 82 -15.32 -7.97 -6.66
C TYR A 82 -14.30 -9.08 -6.34
N PRO A 83 -14.71 -10.36 -6.32
CA PRO A 83 -13.88 -11.47 -5.84
C PRO A 83 -12.60 -11.72 -6.65
N THR A 84 -12.53 -11.19 -7.88
CA THR A 84 -11.36 -11.25 -8.74
C THR A 84 -10.26 -10.26 -8.33
N LEU A 85 -10.59 -9.26 -7.51
CA LEU A 85 -9.63 -8.30 -6.98
C LEU A 85 -9.02 -8.85 -5.69
N THR A 86 -7.70 -9.09 -5.73
CA THR A 86 -6.91 -9.48 -4.56
C THR A 86 -6.10 -8.28 -4.07
N PHE A 87 -6.22 -8.03 -2.77
CA PHE A 87 -5.45 -7.03 -2.05
C PHE A 87 -4.47 -7.73 -1.12
N TYR A 88 -3.44 -7.02 -0.71
CA TYR A 88 -2.40 -7.52 0.16
C TYR A 88 -2.19 -6.59 1.32
N THR A 89 -2.06 -7.14 2.52
CA THR A 89 -1.82 -6.35 3.73
C THR A 89 -0.40 -6.50 4.21
N TYR A 90 0.17 -5.39 4.69
CA TYR A 90 1.52 -5.36 5.21
C TYR A 90 1.59 -4.45 6.45
N PRO A 91 2.19 -4.88 7.57
CA PRO A 91 2.19 -4.10 8.81
C PRO A 91 2.93 -2.78 8.64
N LEU A 92 2.35 -1.67 9.11
CA LEU A 92 2.94 -0.33 9.05
C LEU A 92 3.94 -0.04 10.17
N GLY A 93 4.03 -0.89 11.17
CA GLY A 93 4.91 -0.70 12.31
C GLY A 93 4.77 -1.78 13.37
N ARG A 94 5.31 -1.49 14.55
CA ARG A 94 5.15 -2.36 15.73
C ARG A 94 3.74 -2.18 16.30
N ARG A 95 3.30 -3.20 17.03
CA ARG A 95 2.05 -3.16 17.80
C ARG A 95 2.07 -2.01 18.80
N MET A 96 1.06 -1.16 18.76
CA MET A 96 0.89 0.03 19.61
C MET A 96 -0.09 -0.26 20.76
N LEU A 97 -0.07 0.55 21.82
CA LEU A 97 -1.01 0.47 22.94
C LEU A 97 -1.82 1.77 23.00
N MET A 98 -3.14 1.66 22.93
CA MET A 98 -4.07 2.78 23.09
C MET A 98 -4.19 3.19 24.56
N ALA A 99 -4.73 4.39 24.81
CA ALA A 99 -4.90 4.94 26.16
C ALA A 99 -5.85 4.10 27.04
N ASP A 100 -6.77 3.35 26.43
CA ASP A 100 -7.69 2.43 27.09
C ASP A 100 -7.11 1.03 27.35
N GLY A 101 -5.83 0.81 27.00
CA GLY A 101 -5.12 -0.45 27.20
C GLY A 101 -5.30 -1.48 26.06
N HIS A 102 -6.08 -1.16 25.03
CA HIS A 102 -6.19 -2.03 23.86
C HIS A 102 -4.92 -1.96 22.99
N LYS A 103 -4.47 -3.12 22.51
CA LYS A 103 -3.32 -3.19 21.60
C LYS A 103 -3.79 -3.03 20.16
N VAL A 104 -3.07 -2.27 19.36
CA VAL A 104 -3.42 -1.96 17.97
C VAL A 104 -2.31 -2.36 17.02
N THR A 105 -2.69 -2.83 15.83
CA THR A 105 -1.76 -2.97 14.70
C THR A 105 -2.38 -2.41 13.43
N ASP A 106 -1.65 -1.51 12.78
CA ASP A 106 -2.06 -0.92 11.50
C ASP A 106 -1.40 -1.63 10.33
N TYR A 107 -2.17 -1.82 9.25
CA TYR A 107 -1.75 -2.52 8.05
C TYR A 107 -2.03 -1.68 6.81
N LEU A 108 -1.01 -1.54 5.99
CA LEU A 108 -1.11 -0.98 4.65
C LEU A 108 -1.81 -1.98 3.74
N ILE A 109 -2.79 -1.53 2.97
CA ILE A 109 -3.48 -2.34 1.97
C ILE A 109 -2.97 -1.92 0.59
N LEU A 110 -2.42 -2.89 -0.13
CA LEU A 110 -1.82 -2.73 -1.45
C LEU A 110 -2.62 -3.54 -2.47
N ASN A 111 -2.72 -3.01 -3.69
CA ASN A 111 -3.31 -3.77 -4.79
C ASN A 111 -2.38 -4.92 -5.24
N SER A 112 -2.90 -5.80 -6.11
CA SER A 112 -2.15 -6.97 -6.59
C SER A 112 -0.88 -6.64 -7.39
N GLU A 113 -0.85 -5.44 -7.98
CA GLU A 113 0.28 -4.91 -8.73
C GLU A 113 1.29 -4.19 -7.82
N TRP A 114 0.94 -3.95 -6.56
CA TRP A 114 1.77 -3.26 -5.57
C TRP A 114 2.13 -1.83 -5.96
N PHE A 115 1.40 -1.18 -6.87
CA PHE A 115 1.66 0.20 -7.34
C PHE A 115 0.76 1.25 -6.71
N ALA A 116 -0.36 0.82 -6.12
CA ALA A 116 -1.29 1.69 -5.44
C ALA A 116 -1.57 1.21 -4.02
N VAL A 117 -1.84 2.18 -3.15
CA VAL A 117 -2.34 1.99 -1.80
C VAL A 117 -3.86 2.10 -1.88
N ASP A 118 -4.56 1.02 -1.53
CA ASP A 118 -6.01 1.06 -1.37
C ASP A 118 -6.40 1.79 -0.08
N GLY A 119 -5.59 1.62 0.96
CA GLY A 119 -5.76 2.37 2.19
C GLY A 119 -4.93 1.79 3.32
N VAL A 120 -5.33 2.14 4.53
CA VAL A 120 -4.79 1.54 5.74
C VAL A 120 -5.95 1.01 6.56
N MET A 121 -5.76 -0.18 7.14
CA MET A 121 -6.69 -0.73 8.11
C MET A 121 -6.04 -0.79 9.49
N HIS A 122 -6.87 -0.59 10.49
CA HIS A 122 -6.54 -0.57 11.90
C HIS A 122 -7.22 -1.76 12.56
N ILE A 123 -6.44 -2.63 13.21
CA ILE A 123 -6.96 -3.80 13.93
C ILE A 123 -6.76 -3.58 15.43
N VAL A 124 -7.87 -3.60 16.18
CA VAL A 124 -7.88 -3.48 17.64
C VAL A 124 -7.90 -4.87 18.30
N GLY A 125 -7.01 -5.07 19.27
CA GLY A 125 -6.87 -6.34 20.00
C GLY A 125 -6.17 -7.43 19.19
N ASN A 126 -6.66 -8.66 19.32
CA ASN A 126 -6.28 -9.83 18.49
C ASN A 126 -7.46 -10.27 17.59
N GLN A 127 -8.55 -9.51 17.57
CA GLN A 127 -9.76 -9.88 16.86
C GLN A 127 -9.77 -9.20 15.49
N VAL A 128 -9.84 -10.02 14.44
CA VAL A 128 -9.99 -9.54 13.06
C VAL A 128 -11.39 -8.92 12.85
N ASP A 129 -12.32 -9.10 13.80
CA ASP A 129 -13.70 -8.61 13.70
C ASP A 129 -13.82 -7.08 13.86
N THR A 130 -12.77 -6.40 14.33
CA THR A 130 -12.72 -4.94 14.46
C THR A 130 -11.70 -4.33 13.50
N ILE A 131 -11.94 -4.52 12.20
CA ILE A 131 -11.24 -3.77 11.15
C ILE A 131 -11.88 -2.37 11.05
N LYS A 132 -11.08 -1.33 11.29
CA LYS A 132 -11.46 0.04 10.96
C LYS A 132 -10.59 0.54 9.81
N PHE A 133 -11.19 1.19 8.83
CA PHE A 133 -10.44 1.83 7.77
C PHE A 133 -10.00 3.22 8.20
N CYS A 134 -8.71 3.50 8.00
CA CYS A 134 -8.13 4.81 8.26
C CYS A 134 -8.64 5.82 7.24
N SER A 135 -8.75 7.08 7.63
CA SER A 135 -9.17 8.15 6.73
C SER A 135 -8.00 8.63 5.88
N LEU A 136 -8.26 8.85 4.59
CA LEU A 136 -7.32 9.49 3.68
C LEU A 136 -7.13 10.96 4.11
N LEU A 137 -5.88 11.39 4.24
CA LEU A 137 -5.52 12.79 4.44
C LEU A 137 -5.04 13.34 3.10
N LEU A 138 -5.75 14.31 2.54
CA LEU A 138 -5.23 15.12 1.44
C LEU A 138 -4.32 16.21 2.04
N LEU A 139 -3.06 16.22 1.61
CA LEU A 139 -2.02 17.13 2.09
C LEU A 139 -1.71 18.22 1.08
#